data_AF-A0AAV5U9E6-F1
#
_entry.id   AF-A0AAV5U9E6-F1
#
_cell.length_a   1.000
_cell.length_b   1.000
_cell.length_c   1.000
_cell.angle_alpha   90.00
_cell.angle_beta   90.00
_cell.angle_gamma   90.00
#
_symmetry.space_group_name_H-M   'P 1'
#
loop_
_entity.id
_entity.type
_entity.pdbx_description
1 polymer ?
#
loop_
_entity_poly.entity_id
_entity_poly.type
_entity_poly.pdbx_seq_one_letter_code
_entity_poly.pdbx_strand_id
1 'polypeptide(L)'
;CHGVGPAPEVWSTLCHKDELYSICNENFMGELNPSRPYPPHFRFTIIDWMQMVCSEKNLDRETCYRAIEYMDRFMVKGPELGVLWKCEQYQLLGTTAIYVAYKYEEVNPVHGLAEDLADLTDGNCTSEGI
;
A
#
# COMPACT_ATOMS: atom_id res chain seq x y z
N CYS A 1 -9.10 -6.57 -32.32
CA CYS A 1 -8.31 -6.38 -31.09
C CYS A 1 -6.87 -6.03 -31.50
N HIS A 2 -6.48 -4.76 -31.40
CA HIS A 2 -5.05 -4.41 -31.41
C HIS A 2 -4.56 -4.67 -29.99
N GLY A 3 -3.58 -5.57 -29.82
CA GLY A 3 -2.99 -5.85 -28.52
C GLY A 3 -2.27 -4.63 -27.94
N VAL A 4 -1.59 -4.80 -26.82
CA VAL A 4 -0.93 -3.73 -26.05
C VAL A 4 0.28 -3.07 -26.77
N GLY A 5 0.56 -3.46 -28.01
CA GLY A 5 1.69 -3.00 -28.83
C GLY A 5 2.74 -4.10 -29.06
N PRO A 6 3.80 -3.80 -29.84
CA PRO A 6 4.94 -4.69 -30.03
C PRO A 6 5.67 -5.00 -28.71
N ALA A 7 6.10 -6.25 -28.53
CA ALA A 7 6.76 -6.68 -27.29
C ALA A 7 7.95 -5.80 -26.84
N PRO A 8 8.85 -5.32 -27.74
CA PRO A 8 9.95 -4.43 -27.32
C PRO A 8 9.48 -3.08 -26.76
N GLU A 9 8.42 -2.51 -27.34
CA GLU A 9 7.87 -1.23 -26.90
C GLU A 9 7.14 -1.37 -25.56
N VAL A 10 6.38 -2.45 -25.40
CA VAL A 10 5.72 -2.80 -24.13
C VAL A 10 6.78 -3.00 -23.04
N TRP A 11 7.81 -3.80 -23.30
CA TRP A 11 8.90 -4.04 -22.34
C TRP A 11 9.62 -2.74 -21.95
N SER A 12 9.99 -1.92 -22.93
CA SER A 12 10.64 -0.63 -22.65
C SER A 12 9.76 0.29 -21.81
N THR A 13 8.44 0.29 -22.04
CA THR A 13 7.49 1.06 -21.24
C THR A 13 7.41 0.54 -19.81
N LEU A 14 7.41 -0.79 -19.62
CA LEU A 14 7.38 -1.41 -18.29
C LEU A 14 8.66 -1.09 -17.50
N CYS A 15 9.84 -1.24 -18.09
CA CYS A 15 11.12 -0.88 -17.44
C CYS A 15 11.15 0.61 -17.07
N HIS A 16 10.71 1.48 -17.96
CA HIS A 16 10.68 2.91 -17.66
C HIS A 16 9.72 3.25 -16.50
N LYS A 17 8.55 2.60 -16.43
CA LYS A 17 7.63 2.75 -15.31
C LYS A 17 8.24 2.22 -14.01
N ASP A 18 8.92 1.09 -14.05
CA ASP A 18 9.61 0.52 -12.88
C ASP A 18 10.65 1.48 -12.30
N GLU A 19 11.44 2.13 -13.18
CA GLU A 19 12.37 3.19 -12.77
C GLU A 19 11.67 4.40 -12.14
N LEU A 20 10.56 4.86 -12.74
CA LEU A 20 9.80 6.02 -12.25
C LEU A 20 9.16 5.78 -10.89
N TYR A 21 8.66 4.56 -10.64
CA TYR A 21 7.98 4.20 -9.41
C TYR A 21 8.90 3.49 -8.40
N SER A 22 10.20 3.35 -8.70
CA SER A 22 11.18 2.76 -7.80
C SER A 22 11.22 3.51 -6.48
N ILE A 23 10.68 2.88 -5.44
CA ILE A 23 10.70 3.36 -4.05
C ILE A 23 12.10 3.22 -3.46
N CYS A 24 12.95 2.41 -4.10
CA CYS A 24 14.35 2.16 -3.77
C CYS A 24 15.21 3.39 -4.07
N ASN A 25 15.00 4.50 -3.35
CA ASN A 25 16.15 5.34 -3.05
C ASN A 25 17.07 4.53 -2.11
N GLU A 26 18.38 4.73 -2.20
CA GLU A 26 19.39 3.99 -1.41
C GLU A 26 19.19 4.09 0.12
N ASN A 27 18.25 4.94 0.56
CA ASN A 27 17.95 5.29 1.94
C ASN A 27 16.54 4.83 2.37
N PHE A 28 15.80 4.07 1.57
CA PHE A 28 14.45 3.61 1.93
C PHE A 28 14.53 2.70 3.16
N MET A 29 13.96 3.17 4.28
CA MET A 29 14.10 2.54 5.61
C MET A 29 15.55 2.39 6.13
N GLY A 30 16.51 3.11 5.56
CA GLY A 30 17.87 3.17 6.08
C GLY A 30 17.93 3.88 7.45
N GLU A 31 18.94 3.56 8.26
CA GLU A 31 19.20 4.14 9.60
C GLU A 31 19.62 5.63 9.57
N LEU A 32 19.27 6.39 8.53
CA LEU A 32 19.90 7.68 8.22
C LEU A 32 19.30 8.87 8.95
N ASN A 33 18.35 8.68 9.87
CA ASN A 33 17.91 9.77 10.72
C ASN A 33 17.79 9.34 12.20
N PRO A 34 18.80 9.64 13.02
CA PRO A 34 18.76 9.42 14.47
C PRO A 34 17.55 10.12 15.15
N SER A 35 16.98 11.13 14.50
CA SER A 35 15.83 11.90 14.98
C SER A 35 14.47 11.32 14.55
N ARG A 36 14.45 10.36 13.61
CA ARG A 36 13.22 9.81 13.04
C ARG A 36 13.41 8.32 12.72
N PRO A 37 13.54 7.46 13.74
CA PRO A 37 13.58 6.03 13.52
C PRO A 37 12.22 5.63 12.97
N TYR A 38 12.16 5.30 11.68
CA TYR A 38 11.09 4.49 11.16
C TYR A 38 11.61 3.05 11.25
N PRO A 39 11.39 2.34 12.36
CA PRO A 39 12.07 1.08 12.53
C PRO A 39 11.45 0.07 11.53
N PRO A 40 12.27 -0.63 10.74
CA PRO A 40 11.82 -1.60 9.73
C PRO A 40 10.81 -2.65 10.24
N HIS A 41 10.76 -2.86 11.57
CA HIS A 41 9.79 -3.73 12.21
C HIS A 41 8.34 -3.30 11.99
N PHE A 42 8.01 -1.99 11.99
CA PHE A 42 6.61 -1.56 11.82
C PHE A 42 6.10 -1.86 10.42
N ARG A 43 6.95 -1.67 9.39
CA ARG A 43 6.60 -2.08 8.02
C ARG A 43 6.37 -3.58 7.92
N PHE A 44 7.22 -4.38 8.56
CA PHE A 44 7.03 -5.82 8.56
C PHE A 44 5.69 -6.21 9.21
N THR A 45 5.40 -5.68 10.39
CA THR A 45 4.16 -5.98 11.13
C THR A 45 2.90 -5.57 10.36
N ILE A 46 2.88 -4.38 9.76
CA ILE A 46 1.71 -3.93 8.99
C ILE A 46 1.55 -4.75 7.70
N ILE A 47 2.62 -5.12 6.99
CA ILE A 47 2.52 -5.92 5.77
C ILE A 47 1.97 -7.31 6.08
N ASP A 48 2.44 -7.95 7.15
CA ASP A 48 1.93 -9.24 7.60
C ASP A 48 0.43 -9.18 7.87
N TRP A 49 -0.01 -8.15 8.61
CA TRP A 49 -1.43 -7.90 8.85
C TRP A 49 -2.21 -7.60 7.56
N MET A 50 -1.69 -6.77 6.66
CA MET A 50 -2.34 -6.46 5.38
C MET A 50 -2.52 -7.70 4.50
N GLN A 51 -1.52 -8.59 4.46
CA GLN A 51 -1.61 -9.84 3.71
C GLN A 51 -2.69 -10.76 4.29
N MET A 52 -2.80 -10.83 5.62
CA MET A 52 -3.87 -11.57 6.29
C MET A 52 -5.25 -11.01 5.92
N VAL A 53 -5.45 -9.70 6.00
CA VAL A 53 -6.72 -9.03 5.63
C VAL A 53 -7.09 -9.29 4.18
N CYS A 54 -6.12 -9.12 3.28
CA CYS A 54 -6.27 -9.42 1.86
C CYS A 54 -6.75 -10.85 1.60
N SER A 55 -6.13 -11.82 2.28
CA SER A 55 -6.49 -13.23 2.17
C SER A 55 -7.90 -13.49 2.72
N GLU A 56 -8.26 -12.87 3.84
CA GLU A 56 -9.58 -13.02 4.46
C GLU A 56 -10.70 -12.47 3.56
N LYS A 57 -10.43 -11.36 2.88
CA LYS A 57 -11.37 -10.73 1.92
C LYS A 57 -11.30 -11.32 0.51
N ASN A 58 -10.47 -12.36 0.30
CA ASN A 58 -10.25 -13.00 -1.00
C ASN A 58 -9.91 -11.99 -2.12
N LEU A 59 -9.10 -10.98 -1.79
CA LEU A 59 -8.63 -10.01 -2.78
C LEU A 59 -7.55 -10.63 -3.68
N ASP A 60 -7.47 -10.13 -4.92
CA ASP A 60 -6.45 -10.57 -5.86
C ASP A 60 -5.04 -10.19 -5.35
N ARG A 61 -4.04 -11.01 -5.72
CA ARG A 61 -2.65 -10.78 -5.28
C ARG A 61 -2.13 -9.44 -5.79
N GLU A 62 -2.51 -9.07 -7.00
CA GLU A 62 -2.23 -7.80 -7.64
C GLU A 62 -2.76 -6.62 -6.80
N THR A 63 -4.00 -6.72 -6.28
CA THR A 63 -4.59 -5.76 -5.35
C THR A 63 -3.74 -5.61 -4.09
N CYS A 64 -3.31 -6.73 -3.49
CA CYS A 64 -2.51 -6.72 -2.26
C CYS A 64 -1.11 -6.15 -2.46
N TYR A 65 -0.42 -6.51 -3.54
CA TYR A 65 0.89 -5.94 -3.85
C TYR A 65 0.81 -4.45 -4.15
N ARG A 66 -0.25 -4.01 -4.82
CA ARG A 66 -0.49 -2.59 -5.08
C ARG A 66 -0.81 -1.80 -3.81
N ALA A 67 -1.56 -2.37 -2.88
CA ALA A 67 -1.79 -1.77 -1.58
C ALA A 67 -0.47 -1.57 -0.80
N ILE A 68 0.41 -2.58 -0.80
CA ILE A 68 1.74 -2.49 -0.18
C ILE A 68 2.59 -1.39 -0.86
N GLU A 69 2.56 -1.31 -2.20
CA GLU A 69 3.25 -0.24 -2.95
C GLU A 69 2.76 1.16 -2.54
N TYR A 70 1.44 1.36 -2.43
CA TYR A 70 0.86 2.63 -1.99
C TYR A 70 1.29 2.99 -0.56
N MET A 71 1.24 2.03 0.34
CA MET A 71 1.68 2.19 1.72
C MET A 71 3.17 2.60 1.77
N ASP A 72 4.05 1.87 1.08
CA ASP A 72 5.49 2.14 1.06
C ASP A 72 5.80 3.54 0.53
N ARG A 73 5.18 3.94 -0.59
CA ARG A 73 5.34 5.29 -1.16
C ARG A 73 4.89 6.37 -0.19
N PHE A 74 3.79 6.15 0.51
CA PHE A 74 3.29 7.09 1.50
C PHE A 74 4.19 7.14 2.74
N MET A 75 4.78 6.02 3.16
CA MET A 75 5.77 5.97 4.25
C MET A 75 7.04 6.76 3.91
N VAL A 76 7.49 6.75 2.65
CA VAL A 76 8.61 7.58 2.18
C VAL A 76 8.28 9.06 2.19
N LYS A 77 7.11 9.44 1.67
CA LYS A 77 6.76 10.84 1.44
C LYS A 77 6.09 11.53 2.61
N GLY A 78 5.37 10.81 3.45
CA GLY A 78 4.70 11.35 4.65
C GLY A 78 5.62 12.18 5.56
N PRO A 79 6.87 11.75 5.82
CA PRO A 79 7.86 12.55 6.55
C PRO A 79 8.10 13.95 5.99
N GLU A 80 8.18 14.10 4.66
CA GLU A 80 8.32 15.39 3.95
C GLU A 80 7.05 16.25 4.09
N LEU A 81 5.89 15.61 4.23
CA LEU A 81 4.58 16.23 4.41
C LEU A 81 4.25 16.54 5.87
N GLY A 82 5.19 16.35 6.81
CA GLY A 82 4.97 16.61 8.24
C GLY A 82 4.19 15.52 8.97
N VAL A 83 3.96 14.36 8.35
CA VAL A 83 3.32 13.21 9.02
C VAL A 83 4.29 12.62 10.05
N LEU A 84 3.79 12.45 11.28
CA LEU A 84 4.50 11.77 12.36
C LEU A 84 3.83 10.43 12.60
N TRP A 85 4.48 9.34 12.22
CA TRP A 85 3.94 7.99 12.35
C TRP A 85 3.76 7.58 13.80
N LYS A 86 2.51 7.41 14.21
CA LYS A 86 2.11 6.80 15.48
C LYS A 86 1.54 5.41 15.22
N CYS A 87 1.59 4.52 16.22
CA CYS A 87 1.09 3.15 16.09
C CYS A 87 -0.35 3.07 15.55
N GLU A 88 -1.23 3.95 16.01
CA GLU A 88 -2.64 4.04 15.62
C GLU A 88 -2.84 4.37 14.12
N GLN A 89 -1.89 5.05 13.50
CA GLN A 89 -2.01 5.47 12.09
C GLN A 89 -1.65 4.36 11.11
N TYR A 90 -1.02 3.28 11.56
CA TYR A 90 -0.61 2.19 10.68
C TYR A 90 -1.81 1.38 10.19
N GLN A 91 -2.76 1.03 11.05
CA GLN A 91 -3.97 0.32 10.59
C GLN A 91 -4.81 1.19 9.65
N LEU A 92 -4.90 2.49 9.91
CA LEU A 92 -5.57 3.43 9.00
C LEU A 92 -4.86 3.49 7.64
N LEU A 93 -3.53 3.62 7.64
CA LEU A 93 -2.76 3.60 6.41
C LEU A 93 -2.95 2.28 5.63
N GLY A 94 -2.88 1.14 6.31
CA GLY A 94 -3.04 -0.17 5.69
C GLY A 94 -4.43 -0.39 5.11
N THR A 95 -5.48 -0.06 5.87
CA THR A 95 -6.87 -0.15 5.41
C THR A 95 -7.15 0.79 4.23
N THR A 96 -6.74 2.06 4.31
CA THR A 96 -6.89 3.01 3.19
C THR A 96 -6.12 2.54 1.96
N ALA A 97 -4.89 2.03 2.10
CA ALA A 97 -4.11 1.53 0.97
C ALA A 97 -4.79 0.32 0.29
N ILE A 98 -5.32 -0.63 1.08
CA ILE A 98 -6.11 -1.75 0.58
C ILE A 98 -7.35 -1.25 -0.15
N TYR A 99 -8.10 -0.34 0.46
CA TYR A 99 -9.34 0.19 -0.12
C TYR A 99 -9.10 0.95 -1.42
N VAL A 100 -8.01 1.71 -1.51
CA VAL A 100 -7.61 2.37 -2.77
C VAL A 100 -7.26 1.33 -3.82
N ALA A 101 -6.39 0.37 -3.54
CA ALA A 101 -6.00 -0.67 -4.50
C ALA A 101 -7.20 -1.48 -5.00
N TYR A 102 -8.08 -1.86 -4.07
CA TYR A 102 -9.32 -2.56 -4.35
C TYR A 102 -10.19 -1.85 -5.40
N LYS A 103 -10.38 -0.53 -5.25
CA LYS A 103 -11.18 0.27 -6.21
C LYS A 103 -10.57 0.31 -7.62
N TYR A 104 -9.27 0.07 -7.75
CA TYR A 104 -8.57 0.13 -9.04
C TYR A 104 -8.42 -1.24 -9.71
N GLU A 105 -8.23 -2.31 -8.94
CA GLU A 105 -7.87 -3.63 -9.47
C GLU A 105 -9.05 -4.61 -9.51
N GLU A 106 -9.96 -4.57 -8.54
CA GLU A 106 -11.03 -5.57 -8.46
C GLU A 106 -12.13 -5.28 -9.49
N VAL A 107 -12.35 -6.26 -10.38
CA VAL A 107 -13.40 -6.17 -11.41
C VAL A 107 -14.80 -6.34 -10.82
N ASN A 108 -14.92 -7.16 -9.76
CA ASN A 108 -16.18 -7.46 -9.10
C ASN A 108 -16.15 -6.95 -7.66
N PRO A 109 -16.62 -5.71 -7.44
CA PRO A 109 -16.56 -5.12 -6.11
C PRO A 109 -17.47 -5.86 -5.11
N VAL A 110 -16.90 -6.26 -3.98
CA VAL A 110 -17.59 -6.57 -2.73
C VAL A 110 -18.26 -5.30 -2.16
N HIS A 111 -19.57 -5.33 -2.01
CA HIS A 111 -20.30 -4.27 -1.32
C HIS A 111 -19.94 -4.26 0.17
N GLY A 112 -19.68 -3.06 0.71
CA GLY A 112 -19.42 -2.91 2.16
C GLY A 112 -17.97 -3.13 2.58
N LEU A 113 -17.00 -3.13 1.66
CA LEU A 113 -15.60 -3.42 2.02
C LEU A 113 -15.01 -2.40 3.01
N ALA A 114 -15.41 -1.13 2.97
CA ALA A 114 -14.87 -0.11 3.87
C ALA A 114 -15.30 -0.37 5.33
N GLU A 115 -16.55 -0.76 5.52
CA GLU A 115 -17.14 -1.18 6.80
C GLU A 115 -16.45 -2.45 7.32
N ASP A 116 -16.33 -3.44 6.45
CA ASP A 116 -15.61 -4.68 6.71
C ASP A 116 -14.14 -4.45 7.14
N LEU A 117 -13.45 -3.50 6.51
CA LEU A 117 -12.08 -3.14 6.87
C LEU A 117 -12.02 -2.41 8.20
N ALA A 118 -12.97 -1.51 8.48
CA ALA A 118 -13.05 -0.81 9.77
C ALA A 118 -13.24 -1.80 10.92
N ASP A 119 -14.11 -2.79 10.75
CA ASP A 119 -14.37 -3.85 11.75
C ASP A 119 -13.11 -4.65 12.07
N LEU A 120 -12.27 -4.93 11.07
CA LEU A 120 -10.99 -5.64 11.24
C LEU A 120 -9.92 -4.85 12.03
N THR A 121 -10.18 -3.58 12.31
CA THR A 121 -9.26 -2.73 13.10
C THR A 121 -9.64 -2.65 14.57
N ASP A 122 -10.63 -3.41 15.04
CA ASP A 122 -11.12 -3.39 16.43
C ASP A 122 -11.49 -1.96 16.91
N GLY A 123 -12.03 -1.13 16.01
CA GLY A 123 -12.44 0.24 16.29
C GLY A 123 -11.32 1.29 16.24
N ASN A 124 -10.11 0.93 15.82
CA ASN A 124 -9.03 1.88 15.59
C ASN A 124 -9.24 2.74 14.33
N CYS A 125 -10.07 2.28 13.39
CA CYS A 125 -10.45 2.98 12.17
C CYS A 125 -11.96 2.96 11.98
N THR A 126 -12.51 3.98 11.33
CA THR A 126 -13.93 4.04 10.93
C THR A 126 -14.04 3.99 9.41
N SER A 127 -15.18 3.51 8.90
CA SER A 127 -15.45 3.45 7.46
C SER A 127 -15.45 4.83 6.80
N GLU A 128 -15.82 5.91 7.52
CA GLU A 128 -15.70 7.28 6.97
C GLU A 128 -14.27 7.79 6.91
N GLY A 129 -13.38 7.24 7.73
CA GLY A 129 -11.96 7.60 7.76
C GLY A 129 -11.11 6.89 6.70
N ILE A 130 -11.60 5.73 6.21
CA ILE A 130 -10.95 4.89 5.18
C ILE A 130 -11.27 5.41 3.77
#